data_AF-W6RI18-F1
#
_entry.id   AF-W6RI18-F1
#
_cell.length_a   1.000
_cell.length_b   1.000
_cell.length_c   1.000
_cell.angle_alpha   90.00
_cell.angle_beta   90.00
_cell.angle_gamma   90.00
#
_symmetry.space_group_name_H-M   'P 1'
#
loop_
_entity.id
_entity.type
_entity.pdbx_description
1 polymer ?
#
loop_
_entity_poly.entity_id
_entity_poly.type
_entity_poly.pdbx_seq_one_letter_code
_entity_poly.pdbx_strand_id
1 'polypeptide(L)'
;MVLVDYRDGEVFRYFVMEKGEGFGADYDESRRTGDWQFQWFKPDKTINLAENTARCQSCHDARSDRDFLYTHSDMRRFEFE
;
A
#
# COMPACT_ATOMS: atom_id res chain seq x y z
N MET A 1 0.79 6.24 2.33
CA MET A 1 1.33 5.54 3.52
C MET A 1 2.62 4.82 3.13
N VAL A 2 3.64 4.86 3.98
CA VAL A 2 4.94 4.19 3.74
C VAL A 2 5.28 3.30 4.92
N LEU A 3 5.57 2.03 4.66
CA LEU A 3 6.17 1.11 5.62
C LEU A 3 7.65 0.94 5.25
N VAL A 4 8.54 1.24 6.20
CA VAL A 4 9.99 1.08 6.03
C VAL A 4 10.44 -0.16 6.80
N ASP A 5 11.07 -1.09 6.11
CA ASP A 5 11.64 -2.32 6.68
C ASP A 5 13.15 -2.09 6.88
N TYR A 6 13.60 -2.16 8.13
CA TYR A 6 15.01 -2.03 8.51
C TYR A 6 15.59 -3.40 8.85
N ARG A 7 16.82 -3.66 8.40
CA ARG A 7 17.60 -4.86 8.74
C ARG A 7 18.99 -4.42 9.13
N ASP A 8 19.48 -4.94 10.26
CA ASP A 8 20.80 -4.60 10.79
C ASP A 8 21.03 -3.08 10.95
N GLY A 9 19.97 -2.33 11.25
CA GLY A 9 20.01 -0.87 11.39
C GLY A 9 19.95 -0.08 10.09
N GLU A 10 19.96 -0.75 8.93
CA GLU A 10 19.90 -0.12 7.62
C GLU A 10 18.54 -0.33 6.94
N VAL A 11 18.14 0.59 6.07
CA VAL A 11 16.90 0.40 5.30
C VAL A 11 17.08 -0.73 4.30
N PHE A 12 16.21 -1.74 4.39
CA PHE A 12 16.18 -2.86 3.45
C PHE A 12 15.22 -2.63 2.29
N ARG A 13 14.08 -1.97 2.53
CA ARG A 13 13.07 -1.66 1.49
C ARG A 13 11.99 -0.71 2.01
N TYR A 14 11.24 -0.15 1.06
CA TYR A 14 10.02 0.61 1.31
C TYR A 14 8.84 -0.08 0.63
N PHE A 15 7.74 -0.24 1.37
CA PHE A 15 6.44 -0.51 0.79
C PHE A 15 5.62 0.77 0.84
N VAL A 16 5.06 1.16 -0.30
CA VAL A 16 4.23 2.36 -0.43
C VAL A 16 2.85 1.93 -0.86
N MET A 17 1.84 2.50 -0.22
CA MET A 17 0.49 2.56 -0.77
C MET A 17 0.06 4.03 -0.88
N GLU A 18 -0.42 4.43 -2.04
CA GLU A 18 -0.78 5.81 -2.35
C GLU A 18 -2.18 5.86 -2.95
N LYS A 19 -3.00 6.80 -2.49
CA LYS A 19 -4.33 7.04 -3.05
C LYS A 19 -4.20 8.17 -4.07
N GLY A 20 -4.64 7.92 -5.30
CA GLY A 20 -4.65 8.92 -6.37
C GLY A 20 -5.86 8.71 -7.26
N GLU A 21 -6.54 9.79 -7.63
CA GLU A 21 -7.74 9.72 -8.47
C GLU A 21 -7.46 8.91 -9.74
N GLY A 22 -8.24 7.84 -9.96
CA GLY A 22 -8.11 6.97 -11.12
C GLY A 22 -6.95 5.98 -11.09
N PHE A 23 -6.19 5.88 -9.99
CA PHE A 23 -5.19 4.83 -9.83
C PHE A 23 -5.84 3.44 -9.82
N GLY A 24 -5.20 2.48 -10.50
CA GLY A 24 -5.72 1.12 -10.65
C GLY A 24 -6.95 1.00 -11.54
N ALA A 25 -7.34 2.04 -12.28
CA ALA A 25 -8.43 1.98 -13.26
C ALA A 25 -8.15 1.02 -14.43
N ASP A 26 -6.88 0.67 -14.65
CA ASP A 26 -6.40 -0.33 -15.60
C ASP A 26 -6.45 -1.76 -15.06
N TYR A 27 -6.81 -1.95 -13.78
CA TYR A 27 -6.88 -3.26 -13.14
C TYR A 27 -8.30 -3.84 -13.24
N ASP A 28 -8.39 -5.17 -13.31
CA ASP A 28 -9.68 -5.87 -13.16
C ASP A 28 -10.34 -5.48 -11.83
N GLU A 29 -11.67 -5.26 -11.86
CA GLU A 29 -12.43 -4.84 -10.68
C GLU A 29 -12.23 -5.80 -9.49
N SER A 30 -12.12 -7.10 -9.76
CA SER A 30 -11.92 -8.14 -8.75
C SER A 30 -10.62 -8.03 -7.94
N ARG A 31 -9.63 -7.24 -8.42
CA ARG A 31 -8.38 -6.99 -7.69
C ARG A 31 -8.14 -5.51 -7.38
N ARG A 32 -9.10 -4.64 -7.70
CA ARG A 32 -8.93 -3.19 -7.56
C ARG A 32 -9.22 -2.78 -6.11
N THR A 33 -8.24 -2.16 -5.47
CA THR A 33 -8.36 -1.58 -4.12
C THR A 33 -8.81 -0.12 -4.18
N GLY A 34 -9.93 0.13 -4.86
CA GLY A 34 -10.37 1.49 -5.20
C GLY A 34 -9.29 2.25 -5.98
N ASP A 35 -8.90 3.41 -5.46
CA ASP A 35 -7.89 4.29 -6.04
C ASP A 35 -6.51 4.17 -5.34
N TRP A 36 -6.28 3.05 -4.62
CA TRP A 36 -5.00 2.77 -3.98
C TRP A 36 -4.05 2.01 -4.92
N GLN A 37 -2.87 2.59 -5.13
CA GLN A 37 -1.74 1.97 -5.83
C GLN A 37 -0.71 1.47 -4.82
N PHE A 38 -0.13 0.29 -5.09
CA PHE A 38 0.94 -0.28 -4.27
C PHE A 38 2.25 -0.33 -5.04
N GLN A 39 3.35 -0.01 -4.35
CA GLN A 39 4.69 -0.14 -4.90
C GLN A 39 5.71 -0.58 -3.86
N TRP A 40 6.70 -1.30 -4.33
CA TRP A 40 7.90 -1.69 -3.61
C TRP A 40 9.12 -0.96 -4.15
N PHE A 41 9.90 -0.36 -3.25
CA PHE A 41 11.15 0.31 -3.59
C PHE A 41 12.33 -0.31 -2.84
N LYS A 42 13.47 -0.37 -3.54
CA LYS A 42 14.79 -0.73 -3.01
C LYS A 42 15.27 0.30 -1.96
N PRO A 43 16.33 0.00 -1.18
CA PRO A 43 16.93 0.98 -0.26
C PRO A 43 17.30 2.32 -0.91
N ASP A 44 17.74 2.27 -2.17
CA ASP A 44 18.09 3.43 -3.00
C ASP A 44 16.88 4.16 -3.59
N LYS A 45 15.65 3.76 -3.21
CA LYS A 45 14.36 4.30 -3.67
C LYS A 45 14.05 4.05 -5.13
N THR A 46 14.77 3.16 -5.81
CA THR A 46 14.39 2.70 -7.15
C THR A 46 13.29 1.64 -7.06
N ILE A 47 12.44 1.58 -8.09
CA ILE A 47 11.36 0.59 -8.17
C ILE A 47 11.95 -0.81 -8.32
N ASN A 48 11.39 -1.79 -7.60
CA ASN A 48 11.67 -3.19 -7.87
C ASN A 48 10.70 -3.76 -8.90
N LEU A 49 11.20 -3.91 -10.12
CA LEU A 49 10.44 -4.46 -11.23
C LEU A 49 10.26 -5.99 -11.15
N ALA A 50 10.98 -6.68 -10.26
CA ALA A 50 10.80 -8.12 -10.03
C ALA A 50 9.63 -8.43 -9.08
N GLU A 51 9.00 -7.38 -8.53
CA GLU A 51 7.96 -7.49 -7.52
C GLU A 51 6.55 -7.48 -8.15
N ASN A 52 5.72 -8.47 -7.84
CA ASN A 52 4.32 -8.46 -8.23
C ASN A 52 3.46 -7.81 -7.14
N THR A 53 3.11 -6.55 -7.33
CA THR A 53 2.31 -5.76 -6.36
C THR A 53 0.84 -6.18 -6.27
N ALA A 54 0.35 -7.07 -7.13
CA ALA A 54 -1.00 -7.65 -7.01
C ALA A 54 -1.19 -8.43 -5.69
N ARG A 55 -0.11 -8.97 -5.12
CA ARG A 55 -0.18 -9.62 -3.80
C ARG A 55 -0.47 -8.65 -2.66
N CYS A 56 -0.06 -7.40 -2.78
CA CYS A 56 -0.39 -6.35 -1.82
C CYS A 56 -1.89 -6.06 -1.88
N GLN A 57 -2.43 -5.92 -3.10
CA GLN A 57 -3.85 -5.70 -3.33
C GLN A 57 -4.69 -6.83 -2.74
N SER A 58 -4.33 -8.10 -2.97
CA SER A 58 -5.10 -9.25 -2.47
C SER A 58 -5.32 -9.24 -0.95
N CYS A 59 -4.30 -8.88 -0.16
CA CYS A 59 -4.46 -8.78 1.29
C CYS A 59 -5.22 -7.52 1.73
N HIS A 60 -5.15 -6.43 0.97
CA HIS A 60 -5.81 -5.17 1.29
C HIS A 60 -7.27 -5.12 0.82
N ASP A 61 -7.63 -5.87 -0.23
CA ASP A 61 -8.99 -6.03 -0.73
C ASP A 61 -9.94 -6.60 0.33
N ALA A 62 -9.43 -7.51 1.17
CA ALA A 62 -10.14 -8.03 2.34
C ALA A 62 -10.51 -6.95 3.39
N ARG A 63 -10.03 -5.72 3.22
CA ARG A 63 -10.34 -4.54 4.06
C ARG A 63 -11.08 -3.45 3.27
N SER A 64 -11.80 -3.81 2.22
CA SER A 64 -12.65 -2.89 1.43
C SER A 64 -13.68 -2.15 2.30
N ASP A 65 -14.12 -2.73 3.41
CA ASP A 65 -15.00 -2.10 4.42
C ASP A 65 -14.35 -0.90 5.16
N ARG A 66 -13.03 -0.73 5.02
CA ARG A 66 -12.20 0.23 5.77
C ARG A 66 -11.26 1.02 4.85
N ASP A 67 -11.74 1.33 3.64
CA ASP A 67 -10.96 2.02 2.60
C ASP A 67 -9.60 1.34 2.34
N PHE A 68 -9.56 0.01 2.42
CA PHE A 68 -8.38 -0.83 2.18
C PHE A 68 -7.23 -0.60 3.19
N LEU A 69 -7.49 0.07 4.32
CA LEU A 69 -6.50 0.43 5.33
C LEU A 69 -6.59 -0.45 6.57
N TYR A 70 -5.46 -1.06 6.96
CA TYR A 70 -5.37 -1.78 8.23
C TYR A 70 -5.37 -0.84 9.45
N THR A 71 -4.92 0.40 9.27
CA THR A 71 -4.84 1.45 10.30
C THR A 71 -6.07 2.36 10.33
N HIS A 72 -7.13 2.06 9.56
CA HIS A 72 -8.32 2.91 9.46
C HIS A 72 -8.91 3.27 10.84
N SER A 73 -9.03 2.29 11.73
CA SER A 73 -9.57 2.52 13.08
C SER A 73 -8.71 3.46 13.92
N ASP A 74 -7.38 3.42 13.77
CA ASP A 74 -6.47 4.27 14.53
C ASP A 74 -6.47 5.70 13.98
N MET A 75 -6.54 5.85 12.65
CA MET A 75 -6.72 7.15 12.00
C MET A 75 -8.02 7.81 12.45
N ARG A 76 -9.14 7.07 12.44
CA ARG A 76 -10.43 7.59 12.90
C ARG A 76 -10.40 8.02 14.36
N ARG A 77 -9.65 7.34 15.24
CA ARG A 77 -9.50 7.76 16.64
C ARG A 77 -8.76 9.08 16.77
N PHE A 78 -7.67 9.23 16.04
CA PHE A 78 -6.87 10.47 16.05
C PHE A 78 -7.65 11.69 15.54
N GLU A 79 -8.58 11.51 14.60
CA GLU A 79 -9.45 12.61 14.12
C GLU A 79 -10.44 13.14 15.16
N PHE A 80 -10.68 12.40 16.25
CA PHE A 80 -11.61 12.78 17.32
C PHE A 80 -10.91 13.16 18.64
N GLU A 81 -9.58 13.26 18.63
CA GLU A 81 -8.77 13.82 19.73
C GLU A 81 -8.49 15.33 19.56
#